data_AF-A0A4Z0A3E9-F1
#
_entry.id   AF-A0A4Z0A3E9-F1
#
_cell.length_a   1.000
_cell.length_b   1.000
_cell.length_c   1.000
_cell.angle_alpha   90.00
_cell.angle_beta   90.00
_cell.angle_gamma   90.00
#
_symmetry.space_group_name_H-M   'P 1'
#
loop_
_entity.id
_entity.type
_entity.pdbx_description
1 polymer ?
#
loop_
_entity_poly.entity_id
_entity_poly.type
_entity_poly.pdbx_seq_one_letter_code
_entity_poly.pdbx_strand_id
1 'polypeptide(L)'
;MSSYRNIAVAGPGTLGKTVIQELLNFKAAGQVDTVVVLTRSHNNALDEFAKQGARFAIVDYSIPASLESALSGIDVVISTVVHDIPSLKAQWPLARAAKAVGVKLFVPSEYGHPTNQGFKVGVFGIKTALQEYLKEIGLPFALLWTGFWSETLLGMIKGGSVYVGGDGTTLNSFTAQRDIARFLAYVVVNSPSKDQTLRIESDRKSANEALALYEQKTSLKAPIAFLPLEGLKEAAKDPDDFISHLMLNQAEGKAVVGTVEELDNAKFPGWNPKSVVDVLTSE
;
A
#
# COMPACT_ATOMS: atom_id res chain seq x y z
N MET A 1 12.96 -14.38 -18.66
CA MET A 1 12.31 -13.88 -17.43
C MET A 1 13.11 -12.69 -16.97
N SER A 2 12.50 -11.51 -16.80
CA SER A 2 13.20 -10.39 -16.16
C SER A 2 13.30 -10.70 -14.67
N SER A 3 14.42 -11.27 -14.23
CA SER A 3 14.60 -11.63 -12.83
C SER A 3 15.08 -10.41 -12.06
N TYR A 4 14.15 -9.58 -11.58
CA TYR A 4 14.48 -8.65 -10.52
C TYR A 4 14.81 -9.45 -9.27
N ARG A 5 16.08 -9.46 -8.89
CA ARG A 5 16.60 -10.32 -7.81
C ARG A 5 17.15 -9.50 -6.66
N ASN A 6 17.41 -8.21 -6.86
CA ASN A 6 17.88 -7.30 -5.82
C ASN A 6 16.81 -6.25 -5.54
N ILE A 7 16.19 -6.31 -4.36
CA ILE A 7 15.01 -5.52 -4.04
C ILE A 7 15.28 -4.72 -2.77
N ALA A 8 15.03 -3.41 -2.81
CA ALA A 8 15.05 -2.55 -1.65
C ALA A 8 13.62 -2.20 -1.20
N VAL A 9 13.38 -2.16 0.10
CA VAL A 9 12.12 -1.74 0.71
C VAL A 9 12.37 -0.52 1.61
N ALA A 10 11.70 0.58 1.32
CA ALA A 10 11.69 1.79 2.12
C ALA A 10 10.44 1.87 3.00
N GLY A 11 10.61 2.18 4.29
CA GLY A 11 9.49 2.34 5.23
C GLY A 11 8.99 1.02 5.81
N PRO A 12 9.73 0.36 6.72
CA PRO A 12 9.35 -0.90 7.35
C PRO A 12 8.27 -0.72 8.44
N GLY A 13 7.15 -0.08 8.09
CA GLY A 13 5.92 0.00 8.89
C GLY A 13 5.08 -1.27 8.80
N THR A 14 3.78 -1.20 9.09
CA THR A 14 2.90 -2.40 9.13
C THR A 14 2.89 -3.17 7.81
N LEU A 15 2.62 -2.49 6.69
CA LEU A 15 2.69 -3.11 5.35
C LEU A 15 4.13 -3.44 4.94
N GLY A 16 5.09 -2.55 5.22
CA GLY A 16 6.49 -2.77 4.85
C GLY A 16 7.09 -4.04 5.45
N LYS A 17 6.80 -4.32 6.73
CA LYS A 17 7.23 -5.56 7.40
C LYS A 17 6.65 -6.81 6.74
N THR A 18 5.38 -6.77 6.33
CA THR A 18 4.75 -7.91 5.64
C THR A 18 5.34 -8.10 4.24
N VAL A 19 5.61 -7.01 3.50
CA VAL A 19 6.31 -7.08 2.20
C VAL A 19 7.72 -7.66 2.35
N ILE A 20 8.49 -7.21 3.35
CA ILE A 20 9.84 -7.73 3.63
C ILE A 20 9.80 -9.24 3.89
N GLN A 21 8.85 -9.70 4.71
CA GLN A 21 8.70 -11.13 4.99
C GLN A 21 8.43 -11.95 3.71
N GLU A 22 7.54 -11.48 2.83
CA GLU A 22 7.26 -12.19 1.58
C GLU A 22 8.46 -12.20 0.63
N LEU A 23 9.22 -11.11 0.55
CA LEU A 23 10.47 -11.07 -0.23
C LEU A 23 11.54 -12.02 0.33
N LEU A 24 11.61 -12.16 1.65
CA LEU A 24 12.50 -13.13 2.30
C LEU A 24 12.08 -14.58 2.02
N ASN A 25 10.78 -14.87 1.89
CA ASN A 25 10.30 -16.17 1.44
C ASN A 25 10.79 -16.47 0.00
N PHE A 26 10.68 -15.49 -0.90
CA PHE A 26 11.24 -15.61 -2.27
C PHE A 26 12.77 -15.76 -2.27
N LYS A 27 13.46 -15.12 -1.32
CA LYS A 27 14.90 -15.29 -1.14
C LYS A 27 15.26 -16.70 -0.68
N ALA A 28 14.55 -17.24 0.30
CA ALA A 28 14.73 -18.61 0.76
C ALA A 28 14.47 -19.65 -0.35
N ALA A 29 13.56 -19.33 -1.28
CA ALA A 29 13.30 -20.13 -2.49
C ALA A 29 14.31 -19.91 -3.64
N GLY A 30 15.33 -19.07 -3.46
CA GLY A 30 16.35 -18.80 -4.49
C GLY A 30 15.90 -17.92 -5.66
N GLN A 31 14.74 -17.25 -5.53
CA GLN A 31 14.18 -16.36 -6.56
C GLN A 31 14.63 -14.91 -6.38
N VAL A 32 15.00 -14.52 -5.16
CA VAL A 32 15.54 -13.19 -4.81
C VAL A 32 16.93 -13.38 -4.20
N ASP A 33 17.91 -12.61 -4.67
CA ASP A 33 19.29 -12.66 -4.16
C ASP A 33 19.49 -11.72 -2.97
N THR A 34 18.93 -10.52 -3.05
CA THR A 34 19.13 -9.48 -2.04
C THR A 34 17.82 -8.81 -1.66
N VAL A 35 17.58 -8.70 -0.35
CA VAL A 35 16.55 -7.84 0.24
C VAL A 35 17.25 -6.78 1.08
N VAL A 36 17.14 -5.51 0.71
CA VAL A 36 17.68 -4.37 1.47
C VAL A 36 16.54 -3.60 2.10
N VAL A 37 16.59 -3.37 3.42
CA VAL A 37 15.60 -2.58 4.16
C VAL A 37 16.21 -1.22 4.46
N LEU A 38 15.61 -0.16 3.91
CA LEU A 38 16.01 1.22 4.19
C LEU A 38 15.31 1.71 5.47
N THR A 39 16.12 2.14 6.44
CA THR A 39 15.64 2.69 7.71
C THR A 39 16.37 4.00 8.04
N ARG A 40 15.80 4.82 8.91
CA ARG A 40 16.45 6.05 9.42
C ARG A 40 17.31 5.78 10.66
N SER A 41 17.07 4.67 11.35
CA SER A 41 17.78 4.28 12.56
C SER A 41 17.69 2.77 12.79
N HIS A 42 18.52 2.24 13.68
CA HIS A 42 18.37 0.86 14.15
C HIS A 42 17.00 0.66 14.83
N ASN A 43 16.39 -0.51 14.63
CA ASN A 43 15.15 -0.88 15.28
C ASN A 43 15.14 -2.39 15.56
N ASN A 44 15.16 -2.76 16.84
CA ASN A 44 15.23 -4.16 17.26
C ASN A 44 14.01 -4.98 16.77
N ALA A 45 12.89 -4.33 16.47
CA ALA A 45 11.70 -4.98 15.91
C ALA A 45 11.93 -5.52 14.47
N LEU A 46 13.09 -5.25 13.86
CA LEU A 46 13.46 -5.71 12.54
C LEU A 46 14.60 -6.75 12.57
N ASP A 47 15.17 -7.04 13.75
CA ASP A 47 16.31 -7.95 13.91
C ASP A 47 16.00 -9.37 13.40
N GLU A 48 14.74 -9.78 13.48
CA GLU A 48 14.30 -11.08 12.97
C GLU A 48 14.45 -11.18 11.44
N PHE A 49 14.22 -10.09 10.71
CA PHE A 49 14.47 -10.07 9.27
C PHE A 49 15.96 -10.13 8.95
N ALA A 50 16.82 -9.58 9.81
CA ALA A 50 18.28 -9.70 9.63
C ALA A 50 18.73 -11.17 9.71
N LYS A 51 18.20 -11.93 10.68
CA LYS A 51 18.47 -13.37 10.82
C LYS A 51 18.01 -14.18 9.61
N GLN A 52 16.92 -13.75 8.98
CA GLN A 52 16.39 -14.36 7.74
C GLN A 52 17.14 -13.90 6.47
N GLY A 53 18.12 -13.00 6.59
CA GLY A 53 18.99 -12.59 5.49
C GLY A 53 18.64 -11.25 4.84
N ALA A 54 17.81 -10.41 5.47
CA ALA A 54 17.65 -9.02 5.08
C ALA A 54 18.91 -8.22 5.44
N ARG A 55 19.33 -7.32 4.54
CA ARG A 55 20.38 -6.33 4.82
C ARG A 55 19.73 -5.02 5.21
N PHE A 56 20.28 -4.33 6.20
CA PHE A 56 19.78 -3.03 6.63
C PHE A 56 20.70 -1.93 6.15
N ALA A 57 20.13 -0.89 5.56
CA ALA A 57 20.84 0.33 5.22
C ALA A 57 20.20 1.50 5.99
N ILE A 58 20.99 2.13 6.86
CA ILE A 58 20.59 3.36 7.52
C ILE A 58 20.81 4.49 6.51
N VAL A 59 19.74 5.20 6.16
CA VAL A 59 19.76 6.25 5.14
C VAL A 59 19.23 7.57 5.67
N ASP A 60 19.84 8.65 5.18
CA ASP A 60 19.32 10.01 5.32
C ASP A 60 18.74 10.46 3.97
N TYR A 61 17.44 10.70 3.93
CA TYR A 61 16.73 11.11 2.71
C TYR A 61 17.09 12.52 2.25
N SER A 62 17.75 13.32 3.09
CA SER A 62 18.28 14.64 2.73
C SER A 62 19.66 14.58 2.04
N ILE A 63 20.34 13.42 2.09
CA ILE A 63 21.70 13.24 1.58
C ILE A 63 21.64 12.28 0.38
N PRO A 64 21.72 12.76 -0.88
CA PRO A 64 21.64 11.92 -2.08
C PRO A 64 22.61 10.73 -2.07
N ALA A 65 23.87 10.97 -1.70
CA ALA A 65 24.89 9.92 -1.64
C ALA A 65 24.56 8.79 -0.65
N SER A 66 23.82 9.09 0.44
CA SER A 66 23.36 8.08 1.40
C SER A 66 22.37 7.11 0.76
N LEU A 67 21.41 7.65 -0.01
CA LEU A 67 20.43 6.86 -0.75
C LEU A 67 21.07 6.10 -1.92
N GLU A 68 21.93 6.75 -2.70
CA GLU A 68 22.61 6.14 -3.85
C GLU A 68 23.50 4.96 -3.42
N SER A 69 24.25 5.11 -2.33
CA SER A 69 25.07 4.02 -1.79
C SER A 69 24.22 2.82 -1.37
N ALA A 70 23.08 3.06 -0.71
CA ALA A 70 22.18 2.01 -0.27
C ALA A 70 21.42 1.32 -1.42
N LEU A 71 21.24 2.02 -2.55
CA LEU A 71 20.52 1.53 -3.72
C LEU A 71 21.44 0.95 -4.81
N SER A 72 22.76 1.01 -4.64
CA SER A 72 23.70 0.47 -5.61
C SER A 72 23.46 -1.04 -5.85
N GLY A 73 23.28 -1.42 -7.12
CA GLY A 73 23.00 -2.81 -7.52
C GLY A 73 21.55 -3.28 -7.28
N ILE A 74 20.65 -2.40 -6.83
CA ILE A 74 19.23 -2.72 -6.65
C ILE A 74 18.49 -2.68 -8.00
N ASP A 75 17.69 -3.70 -8.27
CA ASP A 75 16.81 -3.75 -9.44
C ASP A 75 15.50 -3.01 -9.20
N VAL A 76 14.92 -3.15 -8.00
CA VAL A 76 13.59 -2.64 -7.67
C VAL A 76 13.59 -1.94 -6.32
N VAL A 77 12.98 -0.76 -6.27
CA VAL A 77 12.69 -0.07 -5.01
C VAL A 77 11.20 -0.12 -4.75
N ILE A 78 10.81 -0.66 -3.60
CA ILE A 78 9.43 -0.66 -3.11
C ILE A 78 9.34 0.34 -1.95
N SER A 79 8.47 1.33 -2.06
CA SER A 79 8.25 2.34 -1.04
C SER A 79 6.94 2.07 -0.31
N THR A 80 7.02 1.63 0.94
CA THR A 80 5.91 1.43 1.87
C THR A 80 5.89 2.49 2.97
N VAL A 81 6.39 3.69 2.68
CA VAL A 81 6.35 4.81 3.62
C VAL A 81 4.91 5.17 3.96
N VAL A 82 4.70 5.60 5.20
CA VAL A 82 3.38 5.96 5.75
C VAL A 82 2.83 7.22 5.07
N HIS A 83 1.52 7.45 5.26
CA HIS A 83 0.75 8.48 4.53
C HIS A 83 0.96 9.92 5.04
N ASP A 84 1.76 10.14 6.08
CA ASP A 84 2.07 11.51 6.52
C ASP A 84 2.86 12.27 5.45
N ILE A 85 2.64 13.58 5.39
CA ILE A 85 3.19 14.45 4.35
C ILE A 85 4.73 14.36 4.26
N PRO A 86 5.50 14.44 5.38
CA PRO A 86 6.94 14.27 5.33
C PRO A 86 7.37 12.94 4.71
N SER A 87 6.77 11.83 5.12
CA SER A 87 7.07 10.50 4.60
C SER A 87 6.78 10.37 3.10
N LEU A 88 5.63 10.89 2.64
CA LEU A 88 5.31 10.87 1.21
C LEU A 88 6.27 11.74 0.38
N LYS A 89 6.68 12.90 0.89
CA LYS A 89 7.65 13.79 0.23
C LYS A 89 9.06 13.17 0.17
N ALA A 90 9.43 12.31 1.12
CA ALA A 90 10.70 11.60 1.10
C ALA A 90 10.87 10.67 -0.12
N GLN A 91 9.80 10.36 -0.85
CA GLN A 91 9.87 9.55 -2.06
C GLN A 91 10.54 10.25 -3.24
N TRP A 92 10.57 11.60 -3.30
CA TRP A 92 11.27 12.34 -4.35
C TRP A 92 12.79 12.13 -4.35
N PRO A 93 13.51 12.38 -3.24
CA PRO A 93 14.93 12.09 -3.18
C PRO A 93 15.21 10.60 -3.36
N LEU A 94 14.35 9.71 -2.84
CA LEU A 94 14.47 8.27 -3.06
C LEU A 94 14.38 7.88 -4.55
N ALA A 95 13.39 8.41 -5.27
CA ALA A 95 13.23 8.18 -6.71
C ALA A 95 14.40 8.78 -7.52
N ARG A 96 14.89 9.96 -7.14
CA ARG A 96 16.08 10.58 -7.75
C ARG A 96 17.31 9.68 -7.61
N ALA A 97 17.59 9.20 -6.40
CA ALA A 97 18.71 8.30 -6.14
C ALA A 97 18.54 6.96 -6.88
N ALA A 98 17.34 6.38 -6.87
CA ALA A 98 17.02 5.17 -7.61
C ALA A 98 17.32 5.33 -9.11
N LYS A 99 16.91 6.45 -9.71
CA LYS A 99 17.21 6.78 -11.11
C LYS A 99 18.72 6.92 -11.35
N ALA A 100 19.44 7.61 -10.46
CA ALA A 100 20.87 7.87 -10.58
C ALA A 100 21.70 6.58 -10.61
N VAL A 101 21.31 5.56 -9.83
CA VAL A 101 22.03 4.27 -9.75
C VAL A 101 21.47 3.18 -10.67
N GLY A 102 20.50 3.51 -11.53
CA GLY A 102 19.98 2.60 -12.55
C GLY A 102 18.96 1.56 -12.08
N VAL A 103 18.20 1.86 -11.02
CA VAL A 103 17.04 1.05 -10.61
C VAL A 103 16.07 0.90 -11.79
N LYS A 104 15.57 -0.33 -11.99
CA LYS A 104 14.77 -0.73 -13.17
C LYS A 104 13.27 -0.59 -12.96
N LEU A 105 12.82 -0.54 -11.71
CA LEU A 105 11.42 -0.33 -11.33
C LEU A 105 11.30 0.35 -9.97
N PHE A 106 10.45 1.36 -9.88
CA PHE A 106 10.04 1.99 -8.63
C PHE A 106 8.57 1.70 -8.32
N VAL A 107 8.27 1.19 -7.13
CA VAL A 107 6.89 1.00 -6.67
C VAL A 107 6.62 2.02 -5.56
N PRO A 108 5.94 3.15 -5.85
CA PRO A 108 5.66 4.18 -4.86
C PRO A 108 4.62 3.72 -3.82
N SER A 109 4.53 4.45 -2.70
CA SER A 109 3.53 4.23 -1.66
C SER A 109 2.14 4.66 -2.14
N GLU A 110 1.45 3.74 -2.83
CA GLU A 110 0.10 3.92 -3.40
C GLU A 110 -0.96 3.15 -2.61
N TYR A 111 -0.81 1.82 -2.55
CA TYR A 111 -1.52 0.79 -1.77
C TYR A 111 -2.88 1.21 -1.17
N GLY A 112 -3.78 1.76 -1.96
CA GLY A 112 -5.02 2.32 -1.43
C GLY A 112 -6.03 2.61 -2.53
N HIS A 113 -6.81 3.67 -2.35
CA HIS A 113 -7.77 4.14 -3.34
C HIS A 113 -7.08 4.54 -4.65
N PRO A 114 -7.75 4.38 -5.80
CA PRO A 114 -7.27 4.91 -7.07
C PRO A 114 -6.93 6.39 -7.01
N THR A 115 -5.76 6.75 -7.52
CA THR A 115 -5.24 8.13 -7.55
C THR A 115 -5.50 8.83 -8.88
N ASN A 116 -6.10 8.16 -9.87
CA ASN A 116 -6.43 8.70 -11.20
C ASN A 116 -7.70 9.58 -11.25
N GLN A 117 -8.12 10.13 -10.11
CA GLN A 117 -9.40 10.84 -9.99
C GLN A 117 -9.26 12.38 -10.01
N GLY A 118 -8.08 12.87 -10.42
CA GLY A 118 -7.82 14.31 -10.53
C GLY A 118 -7.49 15.02 -9.21
N PHE A 119 -7.08 14.29 -8.17
CA PHE A 119 -6.64 14.88 -6.90
C PHE A 119 -5.42 15.80 -7.12
N LYS A 120 -5.48 17.02 -6.57
CA LYS A 120 -4.40 18.03 -6.68
C LYS A 120 -3.83 18.50 -5.35
N VAL A 121 -4.46 18.14 -4.23
CA VAL A 121 -4.09 18.56 -2.88
C VAL A 121 -4.11 17.38 -1.91
N GLY A 122 -3.55 17.59 -0.72
CA GLY A 122 -3.51 16.58 0.33
C GLY A 122 -2.70 15.34 -0.04
N VAL A 123 -2.94 14.26 0.70
CA VAL A 123 -2.23 12.97 0.52
C VAL A 123 -2.35 12.44 -0.91
N PHE A 124 -3.54 12.45 -1.50
CA PHE A 124 -3.75 11.95 -2.87
C PHE A 124 -3.12 12.87 -3.92
N GLY A 125 -3.11 14.18 -3.70
CA GLY A 125 -2.40 15.14 -4.55
C GLY A 125 -0.88 14.94 -4.52
N ILE A 126 -0.30 14.69 -3.35
CA ILE A 126 1.13 14.38 -3.23
C ILE A 126 1.46 13.08 -3.98
N LYS A 127 0.62 12.06 -3.84
CA LYS A 127 0.79 10.79 -4.56
C LYS A 127 0.79 10.97 -6.09
N THR A 128 -0.20 11.70 -6.63
CA THR A 128 -0.26 11.97 -8.08
C THR A 128 0.91 12.82 -8.58
N ALA A 129 1.35 13.81 -7.80
CA ALA A 129 2.54 14.61 -8.13
C ALA A 129 3.82 13.77 -8.20
N LEU A 130 3.97 12.75 -7.34
CA LEU A 130 5.10 11.82 -7.43
C LEU A 130 5.06 11.00 -8.72
N GLN A 131 3.88 10.57 -9.15
CA GLN A 131 3.72 9.83 -10.41
C GLN A 131 4.11 10.69 -11.62
N GLU A 132 3.74 11.97 -11.62
CA GLU A 132 4.16 12.94 -12.64
C GLU A 132 5.69 13.11 -12.64
N TYR A 133 6.30 13.24 -11.46
CA TYR A 133 7.75 13.33 -11.33
C TYR A 133 8.49 12.06 -11.79
N LEU A 134 7.97 10.86 -11.48
CA LEU A 134 8.54 9.59 -11.94
C LEU A 134 8.57 9.50 -13.47
N LYS A 135 7.51 9.99 -14.14
CA LYS A 135 7.46 10.12 -15.60
C LYS A 135 8.47 11.14 -16.11
N GLU A 136 8.56 12.31 -15.48
CA GLU A 136 9.48 13.39 -15.86
C GLU A 136 10.94 12.92 -15.85
N ILE A 137 11.37 12.21 -14.80
CA ILE A 137 12.74 11.69 -14.70
C ILE A 137 12.96 10.39 -15.48
N GLY A 138 11.91 9.87 -16.14
CA GLY A 138 11.94 8.62 -16.89
C GLY A 138 12.37 7.42 -16.04
N LEU A 139 11.90 7.32 -14.79
CA LEU A 139 12.11 6.17 -13.93
C LEU A 139 10.89 5.23 -14.07
N PRO A 140 11.04 4.01 -14.61
CA PRO A 140 9.90 3.11 -14.76
C PRO A 140 9.27 2.81 -13.40
N PHE A 141 7.95 2.85 -13.33
CA PHE A 141 7.24 2.65 -12.06
C PHE A 141 5.99 1.78 -12.22
N ALA A 142 5.51 1.21 -11.11
CA ALA A 142 4.26 0.47 -11.07
C ALA A 142 3.41 0.93 -9.90
N LEU A 143 2.13 1.22 -10.16
CA LEU A 143 1.17 1.55 -9.11
C LEU A 143 0.44 0.28 -8.67
N LEU A 144 0.04 0.22 -7.40
CA LEU A 144 -0.81 -0.86 -6.88
C LEU A 144 -1.96 -0.25 -6.10
N TRP A 145 -3.15 -0.29 -6.69
CA TRP A 145 -4.40 0.10 -6.03
C TRP A 145 -5.05 -1.12 -5.40
N THR A 146 -5.45 -0.97 -4.15
CA THR A 146 -5.92 -2.07 -3.28
C THR A 146 -7.27 -1.75 -2.64
N GLY A 147 -7.81 -0.57 -2.91
CA GLY A 147 -9.01 -0.06 -2.24
C GLY A 147 -8.75 0.19 -0.76
N PHE A 148 -9.73 -0.14 0.06
CA PHE A 148 -9.71 0.06 1.50
C PHE A 148 -9.02 -1.12 2.20
N TRP A 149 -8.16 -0.84 3.18
CA TRP A 149 -7.52 -1.91 3.94
C TRP A 149 -8.52 -2.54 4.91
N SER A 150 -8.70 -3.86 4.82
CA SER A 150 -9.62 -4.58 5.71
C SER A 150 -9.29 -4.38 7.19
N GLU A 151 -8.00 -4.25 7.52
CA GLU A 151 -7.53 -4.01 8.88
C GLU A 151 -7.94 -2.64 9.43
N THR A 152 -8.22 -1.64 8.59
CA THR A 152 -8.71 -0.33 9.05
C THR A 152 -10.09 -0.49 9.69
N LEU A 153 -10.97 -1.27 9.07
CA LEU A 153 -12.30 -1.56 9.62
C LEU A 153 -12.19 -2.43 10.88
N LEU A 154 -11.30 -3.43 10.90
CA LEU A 154 -11.00 -4.22 12.10
C LEU A 154 -10.49 -3.35 13.25
N GLY A 155 -9.60 -2.40 12.96
CA GLY A 155 -9.06 -1.47 13.95
C GLY A 155 -10.13 -0.59 14.58
N MET A 156 -11.07 -0.09 13.77
CA MET A 156 -12.23 0.67 14.25
C MET A 156 -13.14 -0.17 15.16
N ILE A 157 -13.43 -1.42 14.76
CA ILE A 157 -14.20 -2.37 15.58
C ILE A 157 -13.50 -2.61 16.92
N LYS A 158 -12.20 -2.96 16.91
CA LYS A 158 -11.40 -3.19 18.13
C LYS A 158 -11.27 -1.91 18.98
N GLY A 159 -11.33 -0.73 18.36
CA GLY A 159 -11.34 0.58 19.01
C GLY A 159 -12.70 0.99 19.60
N GLY A 160 -13.76 0.23 19.36
CA GLY A 160 -15.09 0.49 19.93
C GLY A 160 -15.89 1.59 19.22
N SER A 161 -15.51 2.01 18.02
CA SER A 161 -16.29 2.96 17.21
C SER A 161 -15.97 2.78 15.72
N VAL A 162 -16.99 2.48 14.93
CA VAL A 162 -16.88 2.28 13.48
C VAL A 162 -17.43 3.49 12.75
N TYR A 163 -16.56 4.24 12.09
CA TYR A 163 -16.94 5.38 11.27
C TYR A 163 -17.16 4.92 9.83
N VAL A 164 -18.32 5.25 9.26
CA VAL A 164 -18.70 4.87 7.91
C VAL A 164 -19.09 6.12 7.13
N GLY A 165 -18.47 6.36 5.98
CA GLY A 165 -18.84 7.48 5.12
C GLY A 165 -20.22 7.30 4.48
N GLY A 166 -21.01 8.36 4.45
CA GLY A 166 -22.36 8.35 3.88
C GLY A 166 -23.32 7.47 4.69
N ASP A 167 -24.15 6.70 3.99
CA ASP A 167 -25.09 5.74 4.59
C ASP A 167 -24.53 4.30 4.65
N GLY A 168 -23.26 4.12 4.25
CA GLY A 168 -22.57 2.83 4.24
C GLY A 168 -23.02 1.83 3.19
N THR A 169 -23.87 2.23 2.22
CA THR A 169 -24.36 1.35 1.14
C THR A 169 -23.47 1.30 -0.09
N THR A 170 -22.60 2.30 -0.26
CA THR A 170 -21.69 2.37 -1.41
C THR A 170 -20.67 1.22 -1.38
N LEU A 171 -20.47 0.56 -2.54
CA LEU A 171 -19.49 -0.51 -2.68
C LEU A 171 -18.06 0.01 -2.59
N ASN A 172 -17.19 -0.80 -1.98
CA ASN A 172 -15.77 -0.56 -1.82
C ASN A 172 -15.00 -1.85 -2.14
N SER A 173 -13.84 -1.71 -2.77
CA SER A 173 -12.85 -2.77 -2.84
C SER A 173 -12.14 -2.88 -1.49
N PHE A 174 -12.09 -4.08 -0.92
CA PHE A 174 -11.34 -4.37 0.30
C PHE A 174 -10.15 -5.28 -0.03
N THR A 175 -9.02 -5.03 0.62
CA THR A 175 -7.85 -5.92 0.57
C THR A 175 -7.15 -5.96 1.92
N ALA A 176 -6.79 -7.17 2.38
CA ALA A 176 -5.99 -7.34 3.59
C ALA A 176 -4.51 -6.98 3.33
N GLN A 177 -3.82 -6.36 4.28
CA GLN A 177 -2.40 -6.01 4.17
C GLN A 177 -1.51 -7.22 3.83
N ARG A 178 -1.80 -8.39 4.41
CA ARG A 178 -1.12 -9.65 4.06
C ARG A 178 -1.22 -9.93 2.56
N ASP A 179 -2.39 -9.75 1.98
CA ASP A 179 -2.64 -10.12 0.59
C ASP A 179 -2.12 -9.06 -0.39
N ILE A 180 -2.07 -7.78 0.04
CA ILE A 180 -1.31 -6.72 -0.65
C ILE A 180 0.18 -7.12 -0.73
N ALA A 181 0.78 -7.50 0.41
CA ALA A 181 2.19 -7.87 0.46
C ALA A 181 2.52 -9.11 -0.39
N ARG A 182 1.71 -10.17 -0.29
CA ARG A 182 1.86 -11.39 -1.08
C ARG A 182 1.76 -11.11 -2.58
N PHE A 183 0.75 -10.34 -3.00
CA PHE A 183 0.58 -10.00 -4.41
C PHE A 183 1.73 -9.15 -4.90
N LEU A 184 2.09 -8.09 -4.17
CA LEU A 184 3.17 -7.17 -4.53
C LEU A 184 4.51 -7.89 -4.67
N ALA A 185 4.90 -8.71 -3.69
CA ALA A 185 6.14 -9.48 -3.75
C ALA A 185 6.12 -10.45 -4.94
N TYR A 186 4.99 -11.14 -5.17
CA TYR A 186 4.84 -12.05 -6.30
C TYR A 186 5.01 -11.35 -7.65
N VAL A 187 4.30 -10.24 -7.89
CA VAL A 187 4.35 -9.56 -9.19
C VAL A 187 5.70 -8.89 -9.42
N VAL A 188 6.34 -8.34 -8.38
CA VAL A 188 7.69 -7.77 -8.52
C VAL A 188 8.72 -8.84 -8.92
N VAL A 189 8.63 -10.05 -8.34
CA VAL A 189 9.60 -11.13 -8.58
C VAL A 189 9.30 -11.90 -9.88
N ASN A 190 8.02 -12.18 -10.17
CA ASN A 190 7.64 -13.14 -11.21
C ASN A 190 6.97 -12.50 -12.44
N SER A 191 6.35 -11.33 -12.29
CA SER A 191 5.59 -10.68 -13.37
C SER A 191 5.73 -9.14 -13.32
N PRO A 192 6.98 -8.62 -13.37
CA PRO A 192 7.20 -7.21 -13.15
C PRO A 192 6.55 -6.38 -14.25
N SER A 193 5.68 -5.47 -13.85
CA SER A 193 4.83 -4.69 -14.72
C SER A 193 5.31 -3.25 -14.76
N LYS A 194 6.18 -2.90 -15.71
CA LYS A 194 6.66 -1.51 -15.88
C LYS A 194 5.56 -0.62 -16.43
N ASP A 195 5.43 0.57 -15.87
CA ASP A 195 4.50 1.63 -16.27
C ASP A 195 3.04 1.15 -16.32
N GLN A 196 2.70 0.27 -15.38
CA GLN A 196 1.35 -0.27 -15.20
C GLN A 196 0.75 0.16 -13.88
N THR A 197 -0.58 0.29 -13.88
CA THR A 197 -1.37 0.37 -12.66
C THR A 197 -2.03 -0.97 -12.43
N LEU A 198 -1.64 -1.63 -11.34
CA LEU A 198 -2.21 -2.90 -10.90
C LEU A 198 -3.40 -2.63 -9.97
N ARG A 199 -4.49 -3.36 -10.20
CA ARG A 199 -5.72 -3.27 -9.40
C ARG A 199 -5.98 -4.60 -8.74
N ILE A 200 -6.03 -4.62 -7.42
CA ILE A 200 -6.39 -5.83 -6.68
C ILE A 200 -7.48 -5.55 -5.67
N GLU A 201 -8.32 -6.56 -5.47
CA GLU A 201 -9.29 -6.61 -4.38
C GLU A 201 -9.48 -8.05 -3.94
N SER A 202 -9.60 -8.28 -2.64
CA SER A 202 -9.95 -9.59 -2.09
C SER A 202 -11.46 -9.76 -1.91
N ASP A 203 -12.18 -8.64 -1.77
CA ASP A 203 -13.62 -8.61 -1.64
C ASP A 203 -14.16 -7.26 -2.14
N ARG A 204 -15.40 -7.25 -2.60
CA ARG A 204 -16.12 -6.02 -2.98
C ARG A 204 -17.45 -5.99 -2.25
N LYS A 205 -17.58 -5.07 -1.30
CA LYS A 205 -18.75 -4.95 -0.43
C LYS A 205 -18.97 -3.49 -0.03
N SER A 206 -20.19 -3.19 0.36
CA SER A 206 -20.48 -2.01 1.15
C SER A 206 -20.00 -2.19 2.60
N ALA A 207 -19.82 -1.09 3.32
CA ALA A 207 -19.47 -1.16 4.74
C ALA A 207 -20.58 -1.86 5.55
N ASN A 208 -21.85 -1.60 5.20
CA ASN A 208 -23.00 -2.24 5.83
C ASN A 208 -22.99 -3.76 5.64
N GLU A 209 -22.70 -4.26 4.44
CA GLU A 209 -22.61 -5.70 4.19
C GLU A 209 -21.46 -6.34 4.96
N ALA A 210 -20.27 -5.72 4.96
CA ALA A 210 -19.11 -6.22 5.68
C ALA A 210 -19.38 -6.31 7.20
N LEU A 211 -19.99 -5.27 7.77
CA LEU A 211 -20.34 -5.20 9.18
C LEU A 211 -21.45 -6.17 9.55
N ALA A 212 -22.51 -6.29 8.73
CA ALA A 212 -23.57 -7.27 8.96
C ALA A 212 -23.03 -8.71 9.00
N LEU A 213 -22.10 -9.05 8.10
CA LEU A 213 -21.42 -10.36 8.10
C LEU A 213 -20.54 -10.56 9.35
N TYR A 214 -19.86 -9.51 9.81
CA TYR A 214 -19.10 -9.55 11.06
C TYR A 214 -20.02 -9.81 12.27
N GLU A 215 -21.12 -9.06 12.39
CA GLU A 215 -22.08 -9.23 13.49
C GLU A 215 -22.71 -10.63 13.47
N GLN A 216 -23.01 -11.15 12.27
CA GLN A 216 -23.53 -12.51 12.11
C GLN A 216 -22.53 -13.57 12.58
N LYS A 217 -21.25 -13.45 12.21
CA LYS A 217 -20.23 -14.45 12.56
C LYS A 217 -19.80 -14.41 14.03
N THR A 218 -19.84 -13.23 14.66
CA THR A 218 -19.32 -13.03 16.03
C THR A 218 -20.40 -12.91 17.10
N SER A 219 -21.65 -12.66 16.70
CA SER A 219 -22.74 -12.23 17.60
C SER A 219 -22.44 -10.94 18.37
N LEU A 220 -21.42 -10.18 17.99
CA LEU A 220 -21.10 -8.86 18.54
C LEU A 220 -21.74 -7.77 17.69
N LYS A 221 -22.10 -6.64 18.32
CA LYS A 221 -22.62 -5.46 17.62
C LYS A 221 -21.52 -4.43 17.43
N ALA A 222 -21.41 -3.91 16.21
CA ALA A 222 -20.50 -2.80 15.93
C ALA A 222 -21.20 -1.47 16.26
N PRO A 223 -20.60 -0.60 17.09
CA PRO A 223 -21.12 0.76 17.29
C PRO A 223 -20.79 1.63 16.07
N ILE A 224 -21.73 1.70 15.13
CA ILE A 224 -21.57 2.42 13.85
C ILE A 224 -21.95 3.89 14.00
N ALA A 225 -21.08 4.78 13.55
CA ALA A 225 -21.32 6.19 13.36
C ALA A 225 -21.22 6.53 11.86
N PHE A 226 -22.36 6.86 11.27
CA PHE A 226 -22.42 7.33 9.89
C PHE A 226 -21.97 8.79 9.80
N LEU A 227 -21.03 9.07 8.91
CA LEU A 227 -20.51 10.40 8.63
C LEU A 227 -21.26 10.97 7.40
N PRO A 228 -22.13 11.98 7.58
CA PRO A 228 -22.92 12.51 6.48
C PRO A 228 -22.05 13.03 5.34
N LEU A 229 -22.47 12.78 4.09
CA LEU A 229 -21.71 13.16 2.90
C LEU A 229 -21.38 14.66 2.88
N GLU A 230 -22.35 15.53 3.22
CA GLU A 230 -22.12 16.97 3.25
C GLU A 230 -21.12 17.39 4.34
N GLY A 231 -21.11 16.70 5.48
CA GLY A 231 -20.11 16.93 6.53
C GLY A 231 -18.71 16.52 6.08
N LEU A 232 -18.59 15.38 5.38
CA LEU A 232 -17.34 14.91 4.79
C LEU A 232 -16.82 15.86 3.71
N LYS A 233 -17.70 16.39 2.85
CA LYS A 233 -17.33 17.40 1.84
C LYS A 233 -16.83 18.69 2.47
N GLU A 234 -17.46 19.14 3.55
CA GLU A 234 -17.03 20.33 4.28
C GLU A 234 -15.66 20.11 4.92
N ALA A 235 -15.47 19.00 5.64
CA ALA A 235 -14.19 18.66 6.27
C ALA A 235 -13.07 18.47 5.25
N ALA A 236 -13.36 17.85 4.10
CA ALA A 236 -12.41 17.65 3.01
C ALA A 236 -11.97 18.96 2.30
N LYS A 237 -12.51 20.13 2.66
CA LYS A 237 -11.92 21.41 2.25
C LYS A 237 -10.54 21.62 2.87
N ASP A 238 -10.29 21.04 4.04
CA ASP A 238 -8.94 20.93 4.59
C ASP A 238 -8.17 19.84 3.83
N PRO A 239 -7.12 20.19 3.05
CA PRO A 239 -6.35 19.20 2.32
C PRO A 239 -5.55 18.26 3.23
N ASP A 240 -5.33 18.63 4.50
CA ASP A 240 -4.53 17.86 5.44
C ASP A 240 -5.38 16.88 6.28
N ASP A 241 -6.72 16.99 6.24
CA ASP A 241 -7.63 16.02 6.87
C ASP A 241 -7.78 14.73 6.04
N PHE A 242 -6.71 13.93 6.06
CA PHE A 242 -6.62 12.67 5.33
C PHE A 242 -7.79 11.72 5.63
N ILE A 243 -8.27 11.68 6.87
CA ILE A 243 -9.34 10.76 7.27
C ILE A 243 -10.66 11.16 6.60
N SER A 244 -11.02 12.44 6.63
CA SER A 244 -12.23 12.91 5.94
C SER A 244 -12.15 12.70 4.43
N HIS A 245 -10.99 12.94 3.79
CA HIS A 245 -10.78 12.63 2.38
C HIS A 245 -10.95 11.13 2.08
N LEU A 246 -10.40 10.27 2.94
CA LEU A 246 -10.50 8.82 2.80
C LEU A 246 -11.96 8.36 2.92
N MET A 247 -12.68 8.84 3.94
CA MET A 247 -14.10 8.52 4.16
C MET A 247 -15.01 9.10 3.08
N LEU A 248 -14.71 10.29 2.56
CA LEU A 248 -15.43 10.88 1.42
C LEU A 248 -15.28 10.02 0.17
N ASN A 249 -14.05 9.61 -0.15
CA ASN A 249 -13.80 8.71 -1.28
C ASN A 249 -14.51 7.36 -1.11
N GLN A 250 -14.57 6.84 0.11
CA GLN A 250 -15.36 5.64 0.42
C GLN A 250 -16.85 5.85 0.12
N ALA A 251 -17.44 6.94 0.64
CA ALA A 251 -18.85 7.27 0.48
C ALA A 251 -19.25 7.48 -1.00
N GLU A 252 -18.36 8.07 -1.79
CA GLU A 252 -18.57 8.37 -3.22
C GLU A 252 -18.22 7.20 -4.15
N GLY A 253 -17.82 6.03 -3.62
CA GLY A 253 -17.51 4.83 -4.41
C GLY A 253 -16.15 4.90 -5.12
N LYS A 254 -15.38 5.93 -4.79
CA LYS A 254 -14.02 6.18 -5.30
C LYS A 254 -12.98 5.25 -4.70
N ALA A 255 -13.34 4.36 -3.78
CA ALA A 255 -12.47 3.31 -3.27
C ALA A 255 -12.51 2.02 -4.09
N VAL A 256 -13.44 1.88 -5.04
CA VAL A 256 -13.46 0.73 -5.97
C VAL A 256 -12.30 0.85 -6.94
N VAL A 257 -11.46 -0.19 -7.04
CA VAL A 257 -10.20 -0.13 -7.80
C VAL A 257 -10.38 -0.19 -9.32
N GLY A 258 -11.52 -0.69 -9.79
CA GLY A 258 -11.87 -0.84 -11.21
C GLY A 258 -13.10 -1.73 -11.42
N THR A 259 -13.44 -2.05 -12.67
CA THR A 259 -14.41 -3.12 -12.97
C THR A 259 -13.82 -4.50 -12.65
N VAL A 260 -14.64 -5.56 -12.65
CA VAL A 260 -14.17 -6.92 -12.37
C VAL A 260 -13.16 -7.38 -13.43
N GLU A 261 -13.35 -6.95 -14.68
CA GLU A 261 -12.49 -7.28 -15.82
C GLU A 261 -11.14 -6.54 -15.77
N GLU A 262 -11.07 -5.41 -15.07
CA GLU A 262 -9.85 -4.64 -14.87
C GLU A 262 -8.97 -5.15 -13.72
N LEU A 263 -9.46 -6.13 -12.93
CA LEU A 263 -8.72 -6.68 -11.80
C LEU A 263 -7.52 -7.50 -12.27
N ASP A 264 -6.37 -7.22 -11.68
CA ASP A 264 -5.12 -7.93 -11.90
C ASP A 264 -4.97 -9.17 -11.01
N ASN A 265 -5.99 -9.55 -10.24
CA ASN A 265 -5.98 -10.69 -9.32
C ASN A 265 -5.39 -11.97 -9.96
N ALA A 266 -5.74 -12.23 -11.23
CA ALA A 266 -5.28 -13.41 -11.99
C ALA A 266 -3.77 -13.41 -12.31
N LYS A 267 -3.07 -12.26 -12.19
CA LYS A 267 -1.62 -12.19 -12.36
C LYS A 267 -0.87 -13.01 -11.33
N PHE A 268 -1.48 -13.34 -10.20
CA PHE A 268 -0.94 -14.29 -9.23
C PHE A 268 -1.88 -15.51 -9.16
N PRO A 269 -1.62 -16.58 -9.93
CA PRO A 269 -2.50 -17.75 -10.01
C PRO A 269 -2.77 -18.45 -8.67
N GLY A 270 -1.83 -18.37 -7.72
CA GLY A 270 -1.97 -18.91 -6.36
C GLY A 270 -2.44 -17.88 -5.33
N TRP A 271 -2.95 -16.72 -5.77
CA TRP A 271 -3.45 -15.70 -4.87
C TRP A 271 -4.76 -16.17 -4.24
N ASN A 272 -4.67 -16.53 -2.97
CA ASN A 272 -5.80 -16.91 -2.14
C ASN A 272 -5.95 -15.84 -1.05
N PRO A 273 -6.61 -14.70 -1.35
CA PRO A 273 -6.73 -13.60 -0.42
C PRO A 273 -7.88 -13.83 0.57
N LYS A 274 -7.80 -13.17 1.73
CA LYS A 274 -8.88 -13.22 2.73
C LYS A 274 -9.99 -12.24 2.34
N SER A 275 -11.24 -12.69 2.47
CA SER A 275 -12.40 -11.78 2.38
C SER A 275 -12.34 -10.73 3.50
N VAL A 276 -13.04 -9.61 3.36
CA VAL A 276 -13.07 -8.58 4.41
C VAL A 276 -13.55 -9.18 5.73
N VAL A 277 -14.63 -9.98 5.70
CA VAL A 277 -15.19 -10.58 6.92
C VAL A 277 -14.20 -11.55 7.59
N ASP A 278 -13.44 -12.33 6.85
CA ASP A 278 -12.46 -13.25 7.44
C ASP A 278 -11.30 -12.52 8.13
N VAL A 279 -10.99 -11.29 7.70
CA VAL A 279 -10.07 -10.39 8.41
C VAL A 279 -10.75 -9.82 9.66
N LEU A 280 -12.00 -9.37 9.56
CA LEU A 280 -12.72 -8.79 10.72
C LEU A 280 -12.90 -9.81 11.86
N THR A 281 -12.94 -11.10 11.55
CA THR A 281 -13.09 -12.18 12.54
C THR A 281 -11.79 -12.90 12.86
N SER A 282 -10.64 -12.44 12.37
CA SER A 282 -9.36 -13.02 12.77
C SER A 282 -8.97 -12.52 14.16
N GLU A 283 -8.64 -13.46 15.06
CA GLU A 283 -8.19 -13.19 16.44
C GLU A 283 -6.92 -12.31 16.46
#